data_AF-A0A932BWQ9-F1
#
_entry.id   AF-A0A932BWQ9-F1
#
_cell.length_a   1.000
_cell.length_b   1.000
_cell.length_c   1.000
_cell.angle_alpha   90.00
_cell.angle_beta   90.00
_cell.angle_gamma   90.00
#
_symmetry.space_group_name_H-M   'P 1'
#
loop_
_entity.id
_entity.type
_entity.pdbx_description
1 polymer ?
#
loop_
_entity_poly.entity_id
_entity_poly.type
_entity_poly.pdbx_seq_one_letter_code
_entity_poly.pdbx_strand_id
1 'polypeptide(L)'
;MEQRRADVIRRTAREAQHLETFAALPGERAMIGRSAASTLQALPGIGAWTVAEVTFRALGDPDAVSVGDFHLKNVVAFALAGEPRGTDERMLELLEPWIGHRARIIRLLELSGLTPRRFGPRFTSVDRRSM
;
A
#
# COMPACT_ATOMS: atom_id res chain seq x y z
N MET A 1 19.14 -8.52 -7.12
CA MET A 1 17.86 -7.88 -6.70
C MET A 1 17.35 -6.92 -7.78
N GLU A 2 18.22 -6.06 -8.31
CA GLU A 2 17.86 -5.02 -9.29
C GLU A 2 17.34 -5.57 -10.62
N GLN A 3 17.98 -6.61 -11.18
CA GLN A 3 17.52 -7.28 -12.40
C GLN A 3 16.06 -7.77 -12.30
N ARG A 4 15.69 -8.41 -11.18
CA ARG A 4 14.32 -8.91 -10.95
C ARG A 4 13.30 -7.79 -10.92
N ARG A 5 13.63 -6.64 -10.33
CA ARG A 5 12.74 -5.46 -10.31
C ARG A 5 12.59 -4.87 -11.71
N ALA A 6 13.69 -4.76 -12.46
CA ALA A 6 13.65 -4.30 -13.86
C ALA A 6 12.78 -5.22 -14.73
N ASP A 7 12.87 -6.53 -14.54
CA ASP A 7 12.05 -7.50 -15.28
C ASP A 7 10.56 -7.35 -14.95
N VAL A 8 10.19 -7.13 -13.68
CA VAL A 8 8.80 -6.85 -13.28
C VAL A 8 8.31 -5.58 -13.98
N ILE A 9 9.07 -4.48 -13.92
CA ILE A 9 8.71 -3.21 -14.57
C ILE A 9 8.48 -3.41 -16.07
N ARG A 10 9.40 -4.10 -16.77
CA ARG A 10 9.26 -4.37 -18.21
C ARG A 10 8.04 -5.20 -18.55
N ARG A 11 7.71 -6.22 -17.73
CA ARG A 11 6.53 -7.06 -17.94
C ARG A 11 5.25 -6.27 -17.71
N THR A 12 5.16 -5.54 -16.60
CA THR A 12 4.00 -4.70 -16.28
C THR A 12 3.79 -3.62 -17.34
N ALA A 13 4.87 -3.02 -17.86
CA ALA A 13 4.80 -2.01 -18.92
C ALA A 13 4.21 -2.55 -20.24
N ARG A 14 4.37 -3.85 -20.54
CA ARG A 14 3.74 -4.47 -21.72
C ARG A 14 2.22 -4.57 -21.60
N GLU A 15 1.71 -4.66 -20.37
CA GLU A 15 0.28 -4.71 -20.06
C GLU A 15 -0.32 -3.33 -19.77
N ALA A 16 0.47 -2.24 -19.91
CA ALA A 16 0.09 -0.90 -19.47
C ALA A 16 -1.24 -0.42 -20.08
N GLN A 17 -1.45 -0.62 -21.39
CA GLN A 17 -2.69 -0.21 -22.06
C GLN A 17 -3.93 -0.87 -21.44
N HIS A 18 -3.85 -2.16 -21.10
CA HIS A 18 -4.94 -2.86 -20.45
C HIS A 18 -5.13 -2.36 -19.01
N LEU A 19 -4.04 -2.19 -18.26
CA LEU A 19 -4.11 -1.70 -16.88
C LEU A 19 -4.68 -0.28 -16.78
N GLU A 20 -4.38 0.59 -17.74
CA GLU A 20 -4.89 1.96 -17.81
C GLU A 20 -6.41 2.01 -18.00
N THR A 21 -7.00 0.98 -18.64
CA THR A 21 -8.47 0.95 -18.83
C THR A 21 -9.22 0.99 -17.50
N PHE A 22 -8.69 0.39 -16.43
CA PHE A 22 -9.32 0.41 -15.11
C PHE A 22 -9.53 1.82 -14.57
N ALA A 23 -8.61 2.75 -14.84
CA ALA A 23 -8.75 4.14 -14.39
C ALA A 23 -9.92 4.85 -15.10
N ALA A 24 -10.19 4.48 -16.36
CA ALA A 24 -11.24 5.08 -17.18
C ALA A 24 -12.62 4.41 -17.02
N LEU A 25 -12.70 3.22 -16.42
CA LEU A 25 -13.98 2.52 -16.25
C LEU A 25 -14.96 3.36 -15.42
N PRO A 26 -16.23 3.51 -15.85
CA PRO A 26 -17.27 4.08 -15.02
C PRO A 26 -17.66 3.11 -13.89
N GLY A 27 -18.22 3.64 -12.81
CA GLY A 27 -18.73 2.85 -11.68
C GLY A 27 -17.97 3.05 -10.37
N GLU A 28 -18.26 2.19 -9.39
CA GLU A 28 -17.71 2.30 -8.05
C GLU A 28 -16.22 1.95 -8.01
N ARG A 29 -15.42 2.83 -7.41
CA ARG A 29 -13.96 2.64 -7.31
C ARG A 29 -13.57 1.36 -6.58
N ALA A 30 -14.36 0.93 -5.58
CA ALA A 30 -14.13 -0.33 -4.86
C ALA A 30 -14.30 -1.56 -5.78
N MET A 31 -15.29 -1.55 -6.67
CA MET A 31 -15.48 -2.63 -7.65
C MET A 31 -14.33 -2.68 -8.66
N ILE A 32 -13.95 -1.51 -9.18
CA ILE A 32 -12.84 -1.39 -10.14
C ILE A 32 -11.51 -1.80 -9.52
N GLY A 33 -11.25 -1.38 -8.27
CA GLY A 33 -10.09 -1.78 -7.50
C GLY A 33 -9.97 -3.30 -7.37
N ARG A 34 -11.08 -3.99 -7.03
CA ARG A 34 -11.12 -5.47 -6.98
C ARG A 34 -10.84 -6.13 -8.34
N SER A 35 -11.40 -5.62 -9.43
CA SER A 35 -11.13 -6.15 -10.76
C SER A 35 -9.67 -5.97 -11.16
N ALA A 36 -9.11 -4.78 -10.94
CA ALA A 36 -7.71 -4.50 -11.20
C ALA A 36 -6.77 -5.31 -10.30
N ALA A 37 -7.15 -5.56 -9.04
CA ALA A 37 -6.38 -6.35 -8.10
C ALA A 37 -6.09 -7.75 -8.63
N SER A 38 -7.11 -8.45 -9.13
CA SER A 38 -6.97 -9.78 -9.73
C SER A 38 -6.02 -9.77 -10.93
N THR A 39 -6.13 -8.76 -11.82
CA THR A 39 -5.25 -8.63 -12.99
C THR A 39 -3.81 -8.33 -12.58
N LEU A 40 -3.59 -7.42 -11.64
CA LEU A 40 -2.26 -7.05 -11.14
C LEU A 40 -1.59 -8.23 -10.42
N GLN A 41 -2.33 -8.97 -9.59
CA GLN A 41 -1.80 -10.09 -8.83
C GLN A 41 -1.43 -11.30 -9.70
N ALA A 42 -1.99 -11.40 -10.91
CA ALA A 42 -1.60 -12.40 -11.90
C ALA A 42 -0.21 -12.11 -12.51
N LEU A 43 0.32 -10.89 -12.39
CA LEU A 43 1.63 -10.53 -12.92
C LEU A 43 2.76 -11.03 -12.00
N PRO A 44 3.71 -11.84 -12.50
CA PRO A 44 4.79 -12.37 -11.68
C PRO A 44 5.64 -11.26 -11.04
N GLY A 45 5.76 -11.30 -9.71
CA GLY A 45 6.53 -10.33 -8.94
C GLY A 45 5.73 -9.16 -8.37
N ILE A 46 4.41 -9.11 -8.63
CA ILE A 46 3.48 -8.19 -7.96
C ILE A 46 2.80 -8.94 -6.81
N GLY A 47 3.03 -8.46 -5.57
CA GLY A 47 2.43 -9.03 -4.36
C GLY A 47 1.23 -8.22 -3.86
N ALA A 48 0.53 -8.77 -2.85
CA ALA A 48 -0.67 -8.16 -2.26
C ALA A 48 -0.46 -6.71 -1.78
N TRP A 49 0.70 -6.41 -1.18
CA TRP A 49 1.05 -5.02 -0.78
C TRP A 49 1.07 -4.09 -2.00
N THR A 50 1.76 -4.46 -3.09
CA THR A 50 1.82 -3.64 -4.30
C THR A 50 0.44 -3.48 -4.95
N VAL A 51 -0.38 -4.53 -4.92
CA VAL A 51 -1.76 -4.47 -5.42
C VAL A 51 -2.56 -3.44 -4.63
N ALA A 52 -2.56 -3.52 -3.30
CA ALA A 52 -3.28 -2.57 -2.44
C ALA A 52 -2.82 -1.12 -2.68
N GLU A 53 -1.52 -0.91 -2.84
CA GLU A 53 -0.93 0.39 -3.13
C GLU A 53 -1.41 0.98 -4.46
N VAL A 54 -1.46 0.16 -5.52
CA VAL A 54 -1.92 0.60 -6.84
C VAL A 54 -3.43 0.84 -6.83
N THR A 55 -4.23 -0.09 -6.28
CA THR A 55 -5.69 0.05 -6.28
C THR A 55 -6.14 1.23 -5.44
N PHE A 56 -5.49 1.49 -4.30
CA PHE A 56 -5.75 2.68 -3.50
C PHE A 56 -5.29 3.96 -4.21
N ARG A 57 -4.01 4.08 -4.55
CA ARG A 57 -3.42 5.37 -4.97
C ARG A 57 -3.74 5.74 -6.41
N ALA A 58 -3.79 4.78 -7.33
CA ALA A 58 -4.01 5.03 -8.75
C ALA A 58 -5.48 4.87 -9.16
N LEU A 59 -6.21 3.93 -8.55
CA LEU A 59 -7.60 3.62 -8.93
C LEU A 59 -8.65 4.11 -7.93
N GLY A 60 -8.23 4.54 -6.74
CA GLY A 60 -9.11 5.14 -5.73
C GLY A 60 -9.97 4.14 -4.96
N ASP A 61 -9.56 2.86 -4.86
CA ASP A 61 -10.23 1.88 -4.00
C ASP A 61 -10.23 2.38 -2.56
N PRO A 62 -11.40 2.70 -1.97
CA PRO A 62 -11.47 3.32 -0.66
C PRO A 62 -11.14 2.36 0.49
N ASP A 63 -11.04 1.04 0.23
CA ASP A 63 -10.91 0.02 1.26
C ASP A 63 -9.65 -0.86 1.14
N ALA A 64 -8.79 -0.59 0.14
CA ALA A 64 -7.54 -1.30 -0.05
C ALA A 64 -6.51 -0.99 1.04
N VAL A 65 -6.15 -2.02 1.84
CA VAL A 65 -5.18 -1.91 2.94
C VAL A 65 -3.88 -2.62 2.56
N SER A 66 -2.76 -1.89 2.62
CA SER A 66 -1.41 -2.40 2.33
C SER A 66 -0.84 -3.24 3.49
N VAL A 67 -1.49 -4.36 3.78
CA VAL A 67 -1.03 -5.34 4.79
C VAL A 67 0.41 -5.78 4.49
N GLY A 68 1.23 -5.89 5.54
CA GLY A 68 2.66 -6.21 5.41
C GLY A 68 3.55 -4.98 5.17
N ASP A 69 2.97 -3.78 5.09
CA ASP A 69 3.76 -2.55 5.13
C ASP A 69 4.50 -2.43 6.47
N PHE A 70 5.78 -2.06 6.40
CA PHE A 70 6.65 -2.05 7.57
C PHE A 70 6.26 -0.97 8.60
N HIS A 71 5.72 0.16 8.14
CA HIS A 71 5.42 1.30 8.99
C HIS A 71 3.92 1.47 9.26
N LEU A 72 3.08 1.14 8.29
CA LEU A 72 1.64 1.43 8.34
C LEU A 72 0.96 0.96 9.62
N LYS A 73 1.17 -0.29 10.01
CA LYS A 73 0.59 -0.86 11.24
C LYS A 73 0.95 -0.07 12.50
N ASN A 74 2.16 0.47 12.58
CA ASN A 74 2.60 1.27 13.72
C ASN A 74 1.98 2.67 13.68
N VAL A 75 1.79 3.25 12.49
CA VAL A 75 1.10 4.53 12.33
C VAL A 75 -0.36 4.41 12.77
N VAL A 76 -1.06 3.37 12.30
CA VAL A 76 -2.47 3.12 12.65
C VAL A 76 -2.64 2.84 14.14
N ALA A 77 -1.84 1.93 14.71
CA ALA A 77 -1.90 1.58 16.13
C ALA A 77 -1.62 2.80 17.02
N PHE A 78 -0.64 3.62 16.64
CA PHE A 78 -0.34 4.85 17.37
C PHE A 78 -1.47 5.88 17.29
N ALA A 79 -1.96 6.16 16.08
CA ALA A 79 -2.93 7.21 15.88
C ALA A 79 -4.32 6.88 16.46
N LEU A 80 -4.72 5.61 16.44
CA LEU A 80 -6.05 5.18 16.86
C LEU A 80 -6.11 4.65 18.30
N ALA A 81 -5.00 4.14 18.83
CA ALA A 81 -4.96 3.52 20.16
C ALA A 81 -3.81 4.03 21.06
N GLY A 82 -2.97 4.95 20.58
CA GLY A 82 -1.80 5.44 21.33
C GLY A 82 -0.69 4.38 21.45
N GLU A 83 -0.80 3.26 20.74
CA GLU A 83 0.12 2.13 20.84
C GLU A 83 1.41 2.42 20.05
N PRO A 84 2.61 2.31 20.65
CA PRO A 84 3.86 2.66 19.97
C PRO A 84 4.24 1.67 18.85
N ARG A 85 3.67 0.46 18.86
CA ARG A 85 3.87 -0.60 17.87
C ARG A 85 2.57 -1.37 17.68
N GLY A 86 2.33 -1.81 16.44
CA GLY A 86 1.19 -2.64 16.08
C GLY A 86 1.60 -3.84 15.23
N THR A 87 0.70 -4.83 15.15
CA THR A 87 0.77 -5.92 14.17
C THR A 87 -0.21 -5.63 13.02
N ASP A 88 -0.11 -6.40 11.94
CA ASP A 88 -1.06 -6.26 10.82
C ASP A 88 -2.49 -6.63 11.26
N GLU A 89 -2.62 -7.63 12.14
CA GLU A 89 -3.89 -8.06 12.73
C GLU A 89 -4.49 -6.94 13.59
N ARG A 90 -3.68 -6.32 14.45
CA ARG A 90 -4.12 -5.21 15.30
C ARG A 90 -4.52 -3.99 14.46
N MET A 91 -3.78 -3.70 13.40
CA MET A 91 -4.14 -2.65 12.44
C MET A 91 -5.50 -2.93 11.81
N LEU A 92 -5.76 -4.17 11.39
CA LEU A 92 -7.04 -4.56 10.77
C LEU A 92 -8.20 -4.48 11.75
N GLU A 93 -8.01 -4.90 13.01
CA GLU A 93 -8.99 -4.76 14.08
C GLU A 93 -9.34 -3.28 14.33
N LEU A 94 -8.32 -2.43 14.48
CA LEU A 94 -8.52 -0.99 14.68
C LEU A 94 -9.23 -0.32 13.50
N LEU A 95 -9.07 -0.84 12.28
CA LEU A 95 -9.69 -0.31 11.08
C LEU A 95 -11.10 -0.87 10.81
N GLU A 96 -11.54 -1.89 11.55
CA GLU A 96 -12.86 -2.54 11.37
C GLU A 96 -14.05 -1.56 11.32
N PRO A 97 -14.11 -0.50 12.16
CA PRO A 97 -15.23 0.44 12.13
C PRO A 97 -15.40 1.19 10.80
N TRP A 98 -14.37 1.18 9.95
CA TRP A 98 -14.35 1.87 8.67
C TRP A 98 -14.24 0.93 7.47
N ILE A 99 -14.68 -0.32 7.58
CA ILE A 99 -14.81 -1.21 6.41
C ILE A 99 -15.55 -0.47 5.27
N GLY A 100 -14.98 -0.55 4.07
CA GLY A 100 -15.39 0.23 2.89
C GLY A 100 -14.64 1.55 2.72
N HIS A 101 -13.94 2.02 3.75
CA HIS A 101 -13.22 3.30 3.80
C HIS A 101 -11.83 3.21 4.45
N ARG A 102 -11.31 2.01 4.73
CA ARG A 102 -10.06 1.83 5.49
C ARG A 102 -8.87 2.53 4.86
N ALA A 103 -8.75 2.51 3.53
CA ALA A 103 -7.68 3.18 2.80
C ALA A 103 -7.75 4.72 2.95
N ARG A 104 -8.97 5.28 2.98
CA ARG A 104 -9.18 6.70 3.24
C ARG A 104 -8.75 7.10 4.64
N ILE A 105 -9.10 6.30 5.64
CA ILE A 105 -8.68 6.52 7.02
C ILE A 105 -7.16 6.47 7.12
N ILE A 106 -6.54 5.42 6.60
CA ILE A 106 -5.08 5.30 6.52
C ILE A 106 -4.46 6.55 5.91
N ARG A 107 -4.99 7.03 4.78
CA ARG A 107 -4.47 8.22 4.12
C ARG A 107 -4.59 9.48 4.95
N LEU A 108 -5.71 9.67 5.64
CA LEU A 108 -5.89 10.79 6.56
C LEU A 108 -4.90 10.71 7.74
N LEU A 109 -4.66 9.51 8.27
CA LEU A 109 -3.67 9.29 9.32
C LEU A 109 -2.25 9.62 8.84
N GLU A 110 -1.85 9.16 7.65
CA GLU A 110 -0.56 9.52 7.04
C GLU A 110 -0.39 11.03 6.88
N LEU A 111 -1.45 11.73 6.45
CA LEU A 111 -1.45 13.17 6.23
C LEU A 111 -1.53 13.98 7.54
N SER A 112 -2.04 13.39 8.63
CA SER A 112 -2.15 14.06 9.93
C SER A 112 -0.80 14.36 10.58
N GLY A 113 0.27 13.67 10.17
CA GLY A 113 1.59 13.77 10.80
C GLY A 113 1.68 13.06 12.16
N LEU A 114 0.63 12.35 12.60
CA LEU A 114 0.68 11.52 13.80
C LEU A 114 1.60 10.32 13.55
N THR A 115 2.77 10.33 14.19
CA THR A 115 3.73 9.24 14.07
C THR A 115 4.19 8.77 15.45
N PRO A 116 4.36 7.45 15.66
CA PRO A 116 4.92 6.94 16.89
C PRO A 116 6.34 7.47 17.12
N ARG A 117 6.76 7.54 18.38
CA ARG A 117 8.14 7.89 18.73
C ARG A 117 9.12 6.96 18.01
N ARG A 118 10.22 7.51 17.52
CA ARG A 118 11.29 6.72 16.87
C ARG A 118 12.14 6.07 17.95
N PHE A 119 12.18 4.73 17.98
CA PHE A 119 12.91 3.95 18.99
C PHE A 119 14.30 3.47 18.54
N GLY A 120 14.74 3.79 17.31
CA GLY A 120 16.00 3.31 16.74
C GLY A 120 17.03 4.42 16.47
N PRO A 121 18.34 4.10 16.41
CA PRO A 121 19.37 5.01 15.92
C PRO A 121 19.03 5.50 14.50
N ARG A 122 19.38 6.74 14.15
CA ARG A 122 19.22 7.22 12.77
C ARG A 122 20.08 6.36 11.84
N PHE A 123 19.47 5.76 10.83
CA PHE A 123 20.21 5.00 9.81
C PHE A 123 21.22 5.93 9.12
N THR A 124 22.51 5.64 9.26
CA THR A 124 23.56 6.29 8.47
C THR A 124 23.57 5.67 7.08
N SER A 125 23.24 6.44 6.05
CA SER A 125 23.28 5.96 4.67
C SER A 125 24.69 5.50 4.31
N VAL A 126 24.84 4.24 3.91
CA VAL A 126 26.08 3.74 3.32
C VAL A 126 26.26 4.40 1.95
N ASP A 127 27.40 5.04 1.72
CA ASP A 127 27.75 5.57 0.41
C ASP A 127 27.90 4.41 -0.58
N ARG A 128 27.07 4.39 -1.62
CA ARG A 128 27.07 3.34 -2.65
C ARG A 128 27.91 3.71 -3.87
N ARG A 129 28.48 4.92 -3.91
CA ARG A 129 29.41 5.35 -4.98
C ARG A 129 30.83 4.86 -4.77
N SER A 130 31.14 4.40 -3.56
CA SER A 130 32.45 3.85 -3.20
C SER A 130 32.53 2.32 -3.32
N MET A 131 31.54 1.66 -3.95
CA MET A 131 31.52 0.23 -4.27
C MET A 131 31.64 -0.01 -5.76
#